data_AF-A0A538SXQ9-F1
#
_entry.id   AF-A0A538SXQ9-F1
#
_cell.length_a   1.000
_cell.length_b   1.000
_cell.length_c   1.000
_cell.angle_alpha   90.00
_cell.angle_beta   90.00
_cell.angle_gamma   90.00
#
_symmetry.space_group_name_H-M   'P 1'
#
loop_
_entity.id
_entity.type
_entity.pdbx_description
1 polymer ?
#
loop_
_entity_poly.entity_id
_entity_poly.type
_entity_poly.pdbx_seq_one_letter_code
_entity_poly.pdbx_strand_id
1 'polypeptide(L)'
;MRAIRGRAENRRLHIAFRTRPPRGLSRRSVDPARDPGALVAPEGEGRGAGALGGAVRARPRLSAADPFPSAPHARPAPAPWAPRGAPVRAPPGPAGRADRVNPASGRGARDPAIALFAKAPVPGRVKTRLVPPLTHEDAARVARASLEDTARFIVPAIRAHWTLFLDGDADRPLRALAEEAGVTISPQRGADLGERLAAAFRDLRGQGARRVIAIGSDAPTLDPERILEAIEALSVCDVALGPTEDGGYYLIGMSGDHESILDEIPWGSGAAAATTLERARARSLEVRLLAPWYDLDDAAS
;
A
#
# COMPACT_ATOMS: atom_id res chain seq x y z
N MET A 1 -19.41 58.47 -26.69
CA MET A 1 -19.98 57.87 -27.92
C MET A 1 -19.84 56.35 -27.85
N ARG A 2 -20.99 55.66 -27.95
CA ARG A 2 -21.25 54.29 -28.45
C ARG A 2 -20.41 53.08 -28.02
N ALA A 3 -21.15 52.10 -27.51
CA ALA A 3 -20.86 50.69 -27.35
C ALA A 3 -20.63 49.94 -28.67
N ILE A 4 -19.93 48.79 -28.63
CA ILE A 4 -20.18 47.64 -29.53
C ILE A 4 -20.02 46.32 -28.75
N ARG A 5 -21.07 45.50 -28.83
CA ARG A 5 -21.13 44.09 -28.42
C ARG A 5 -20.41 43.20 -29.44
N GLY A 6 -19.85 42.07 -28.99
CA GLY A 6 -19.49 40.95 -29.87
C GLY A 6 -19.65 39.61 -29.14
N ARG A 7 -20.71 38.87 -29.45
CA ARG A 7 -20.86 37.43 -29.19
C ARG A 7 -20.14 36.65 -30.29
N ALA A 8 -19.61 35.47 -29.94
CA ALA A 8 -19.53 34.21 -30.73
C ALA A 8 -18.36 33.38 -30.14
N GLU A 9 -18.33 32.05 -30.09
CA GLU A 9 -19.25 30.96 -30.38
C GLU A 9 -18.60 29.70 -29.78
N ASN A 10 -19.44 28.77 -29.34
CA ASN A 10 -19.05 27.48 -28.80
C ASN A 10 -18.68 26.53 -29.96
N ARG A 11 -17.45 25.99 -30.04
CA ARG A 11 -17.11 24.91 -30.97
C ARG A 11 -16.63 23.67 -30.23
N ARG A 12 -17.56 22.72 -30.12
CA ARG A 12 -17.34 21.30 -29.81
C ARG A 12 -16.60 20.65 -30.98
N LEU A 13 -15.47 20.00 -30.72
CA LEU A 13 -14.81 19.12 -31.68
C LEU A 13 -15.35 17.69 -31.52
N HIS A 14 -16.15 17.27 -32.48
CA HIS A 14 -16.47 15.87 -32.75
C HIS A 14 -15.29 15.24 -33.50
N ILE A 15 -14.69 14.18 -32.96
CA ILE A 15 -13.77 13.31 -33.70
C ILE A 15 -14.51 12.02 -34.02
N ALA A 16 -14.69 11.77 -35.32
CA ALA A 16 -15.36 10.61 -35.87
C ALA A 16 -14.39 9.44 -36.05
N PHE A 17 -14.76 8.27 -35.50
CA PHE A 17 -14.11 6.98 -35.76
C PHE A 17 -14.71 6.32 -37.01
N ARG A 18 -13.88 6.05 -38.03
CA ARG A 18 -14.02 4.97 -39.03
C ARG A 18 -12.60 4.63 -39.51
N THR A 19 -12.13 3.38 -39.43
CA THR A 19 -12.10 2.47 -40.59
C THR A 19 -12.12 0.98 -40.18
N ARG A 20 -12.65 0.16 -41.11
CA ARG A 20 -12.99 -1.27 -41.04
C ARG A 20 -11.79 -2.24 -41.03
N PRO A 21 -11.98 -3.51 -40.62
CA PRO A 21 -10.96 -4.56 -40.66
C PRO A 21 -10.90 -5.28 -42.01
N PRO A 22 -9.78 -5.91 -42.39
CA PRO A 22 -9.73 -6.82 -43.54
C PRO A 22 -10.25 -8.23 -43.19
N ARG A 23 -11.01 -8.80 -44.12
CA ARG A 23 -11.49 -10.19 -44.13
C ARG A 23 -10.50 -11.09 -44.88
N GLY A 24 -10.21 -12.24 -44.27
CA GLY A 24 -10.21 -13.59 -44.88
C GLY A 24 -9.36 -13.87 -46.11
N LEU A 25 -8.36 -14.75 -45.95
CA LEU A 25 -7.87 -15.61 -47.03
C LEU A 25 -7.64 -17.06 -46.53
N SER A 26 -8.42 -17.94 -47.16
CA SER A 26 -8.11 -19.33 -47.57
C SER A 26 -7.57 -20.34 -46.57
N ARG A 27 -8.47 -21.26 -46.19
CA ARG A 27 -8.16 -22.64 -45.79
C ARG A 27 -7.31 -23.32 -46.89
N ARG A 28 -6.22 -23.98 -46.51
CA ARG A 28 -5.68 -25.13 -47.24
C ARG A 28 -5.63 -26.31 -46.28
N SER A 29 -6.42 -27.31 -46.63
CA SER A 29 -6.46 -28.67 -46.12
C SER A 29 -5.16 -29.42 -46.46
N VAL A 30 -4.57 -30.09 -45.48
CA VAL A 30 -3.68 -31.23 -45.70
C VAL A 30 -4.23 -32.37 -44.86
N ASP A 31 -4.58 -33.43 -45.55
CA ASP A 31 -5.17 -34.68 -45.06
C ASP A 31 -4.06 -35.58 -44.47
N PRO A 32 -4.26 -36.29 -43.35
CA PRO A 32 -3.26 -37.14 -42.72
C PRO A 32 -3.46 -38.62 -43.08
N ALA A 33 -2.47 -39.28 -43.69
CA ALA A 33 -2.40 -40.74 -43.72
C ALA A 33 -0.99 -41.27 -44.07
N ARG A 34 -0.33 -41.91 -43.09
CA ARG A 34 0.38 -43.22 -43.14
C ARG A 34 1.66 -43.25 -42.29
N ASP A 35 1.53 -43.93 -41.15
CA ASP A 35 2.55 -44.78 -40.50
C ASP A 35 2.74 -46.08 -41.37
N PRO A 36 3.72 -47.01 -41.18
CA PRO A 36 4.65 -47.20 -40.05
C PRO A 36 6.11 -47.57 -40.42
N GLY A 37 7.02 -47.62 -39.43
CA GLY A 37 8.34 -48.22 -39.62
C GLY A 37 9.26 -48.19 -38.39
N ALA A 38 9.42 -49.34 -37.76
CA ALA A 38 10.16 -49.60 -36.52
C ALA A 38 11.67 -49.89 -36.72
N LEU A 39 12.36 -50.03 -35.57
CA LEU A 39 13.70 -50.62 -35.35
C LEU A 39 14.87 -49.70 -35.76
N VAL A 40 15.96 -49.49 -35.02
CA VAL A 40 16.86 -50.44 -34.32
C VAL A 40 17.69 -49.65 -33.29
N ALA A 41 17.97 -50.25 -32.13
CA ALA A 41 19.08 -49.89 -31.23
C ALA A 41 20.28 -50.85 -31.43
N PRO A 42 21.50 -50.46 -31.04
CA PRO A 42 22.33 -51.36 -30.23
C PRO A 42 22.91 -50.61 -29.02
N GLU A 43 22.86 -51.12 -27.79
CA GLU A 43 23.65 -52.20 -27.15
C GLU A 43 25.17 -51.94 -27.04
N GLY A 44 25.68 -52.15 -25.81
CA GLY A 44 27.09 -52.10 -25.40
C GLY A 44 27.24 -51.55 -23.96
N GLU A 45 26.81 -52.28 -22.92
CA GLU A 45 27.61 -53.16 -22.04
C GLU A 45 28.75 -52.49 -21.23
N GLY A 46 28.68 -52.59 -19.89
CA GLY A 46 29.72 -52.10 -18.98
C GLY A 46 29.44 -52.29 -17.47
N ARG A 47 29.33 -53.56 -17.05
CA ARG A 47 29.30 -54.20 -15.71
C ARG A 47 29.77 -53.44 -14.44
N GLY A 48 29.12 -53.77 -13.31
CA GLY A 48 29.74 -53.86 -11.96
C GLY A 48 28.83 -53.40 -10.81
N ALA A 49 27.90 -54.22 -10.30
CA ALA A 49 28.04 -55.08 -9.09
C ALA A 49 27.72 -54.38 -7.75
N GLY A 50 26.73 -54.92 -7.01
CA GLY A 50 26.49 -54.57 -5.60
C GLY A 50 25.03 -54.75 -5.15
N ALA A 51 24.69 -55.96 -4.71
CA ALA A 51 23.38 -56.34 -4.18
C ALA A 51 23.11 -55.82 -2.75
N LEU A 52 21.85 -55.99 -2.33
CA LEU A 52 21.18 -55.90 -1.01
C LEU A 52 20.09 -54.82 -1.07
N GLY A 53 18.78 -55.11 -1.13
CA GLY A 53 18.03 -56.20 -0.53
C GLY A 53 17.22 -55.65 0.65
N GLY A 54 16.04 -55.07 0.39
CA GLY A 54 15.17 -54.52 1.43
C GLY A 54 13.78 -54.17 0.90
N ALA A 55 12.85 -55.10 1.08
CA ALA A 55 11.47 -55.02 0.62
C ALA A 55 10.62 -54.01 1.41
N VAL A 56 9.87 -53.15 0.74
CA VAL A 56 8.67 -52.51 1.30
C VAL A 56 7.55 -52.38 0.26
N ARG A 57 6.55 -53.27 0.45
CA ARG A 57 5.11 -53.18 0.17
C ARG A 57 4.59 -52.25 -0.93
N ALA A 58 3.97 -52.88 -1.92
CA ALA A 58 3.03 -52.30 -2.87
C ALA A 58 1.71 -51.83 -2.22
N ARG A 59 1.17 -50.70 -2.71
CA ARG A 59 -0.27 -50.37 -2.75
C ARG A 59 -0.58 -49.45 -3.95
N PRO A 60 -1.83 -49.43 -4.44
CA PRO A 60 -2.13 -49.47 -5.87
C PRO A 60 -2.32 -48.10 -6.54
N ARG A 61 -2.22 -48.12 -7.87
CA ARG A 61 -2.62 -47.06 -8.79
C ARG A 61 -4.12 -46.79 -8.71
N LEU A 62 -4.52 -45.52 -8.67
CA LEU A 62 -5.81 -45.06 -9.16
C LEU A 62 -5.61 -43.90 -10.12
N SER A 63 -6.43 -43.94 -11.17
CA SER A 63 -6.42 -43.18 -12.42
C SER A 63 -7.11 -41.82 -12.30
N ALA A 64 -6.84 -40.99 -13.30
CA ALA A 64 -7.25 -39.61 -13.53
C ALA A 64 -8.76 -39.31 -13.49
N ALA A 65 -9.09 -38.09 -13.03
CA ALA A 65 -10.24 -37.28 -13.48
C ALA A 65 -9.98 -35.79 -13.12
N ASP A 66 -9.91 -34.92 -14.14
CA ASP A 66 -9.99 -33.44 -14.06
C ASP A 66 -11.44 -32.98 -13.70
N PRO A 67 -11.77 -31.68 -13.58
CA PRO A 67 -11.07 -30.49 -13.07
C PRO A 67 -11.83 -29.84 -11.88
N PHE A 68 -11.19 -28.92 -11.14
CA PHE A 68 -11.83 -28.18 -10.03
C PHE A 68 -13.05 -27.33 -10.50
N PRO A 69 -14.21 -27.41 -9.81
CA PRO A 69 -15.26 -26.41 -9.95
C PRO A 69 -14.92 -25.16 -9.14
N SER A 70 -15.07 -23.99 -9.77
CA SER A 70 -15.02 -22.67 -9.13
C SER A 70 -16.12 -22.56 -8.07
N ALA A 71 -15.74 -22.43 -6.80
CA ALA A 71 -16.65 -22.04 -5.71
C ALA A 71 -16.53 -20.52 -5.48
N PRO A 72 -17.65 -19.81 -5.24
CA PRO A 72 -17.63 -18.38 -4.93
C PRO A 72 -16.98 -18.14 -3.57
N HIS A 73 -16.21 -17.04 -3.47
CA HIS A 73 -15.51 -16.57 -2.28
C HIS A 73 -16.39 -16.67 -1.01
N ALA A 74 -16.17 -17.70 -0.21
CA ALA A 74 -16.61 -17.74 1.17
C ALA A 74 -15.74 -16.74 1.96
N ARG A 75 -16.40 -15.82 2.67
CA ARG A 75 -15.71 -14.87 3.57
C ARG A 75 -14.81 -15.65 4.54
N PRO A 76 -13.52 -15.29 4.69
CA PRO A 76 -12.69 -15.88 5.73
C PRO A 76 -13.27 -15.55 7.10
N ALA A 77 -13.06 -16.47 8.06
CA ALA A 77 -13.44 -16.26 9.45
C ALA A 77 -12.72 -15.01 10.01
N PRO A 78 -13.35 -14.23 10.90
CA PRO A 78 -12.74 -13.04 11.46
C PRO A 78 -11.45 -13.39 12.22
N ALA A 79 -10.43 -12.53 12.07
CA ALA A 79 -9.17 -12.63 12.80
C ALA A 79 -9.41 -12.70 14.32
N PRO A 80 -8.56 -13.41 15.09
CA PRO A 80 -8.75 -13.67 16.52
C PRO A 80 -8.82 -12.40 17.40
N TRP A 81 -8.51 -11.23 16.86
CA TRP A 81 -8.52 -9.94 17.55
C TRP A 81 -9.69 -9.02 17.17
N ALA A 82 -10.61 -9.44 16.30
CA ALA A 82 -11.79 -8.64 15.96
C ALA A 82 -12.66 -8.39 17.21
N PRO A 83 -13.00 -7.14 17.55
CA PRO A 83 -13.85 -6.85 18.71
C PRO A 83 -15.25 -7.41 18.47
N ARG A 84 -15.61 -8.46 19.21
CA ARG A 84 -17.01 -8.89 19.34
C ARG A 84 -17.70 -7.96 20.33
N GLY A 85 -18.25 -6.85 19.86
CA GLY A 85 -19.08 -5.98 20.69
C GLY A 85 -19.48 -4.69 19.99
N ALA A 86 -20.77 -4.37 20.03
CA ALA A 86 -21.29 -3.04 19.70
C ALA A 86 -20.67 -1.98 20.63
N PRO A 87 -20.52 -0.72 20.19
CA PRO A 87 -19.84 0.31 20.98
C PRO A 87 -20.59 0.57 22.29
N VAL A 88 -19.93 0.30 23.42
CA VAL A 88 -20.42 0.68 24.75
C VAL A 88 -20.12 2.15 24.96
N ARG A 89 -21.17 2.95 25.11
CA ARG A 89 -21.09 4.38 25.42
C ARG A 89 -20.62 4.54 26.87
N ALA A 90 -19.39 5.00 27.08
CA ALA A 90 -18.86 5.31 28.41
C ALA A 90 -19.53 6.58 28.99
N PRO A 91 -19.77 6.65 30.32
CA PRO A 91 -20.26 7.87 30.97
C PRO A 91 -19.16 8.94 31.04
N PRO A 92 -19.51 10.24 31.08
CA PRO A 92 -18.52 11.32 31.12
C PRO A 92 -17.76 11.31 32.45
N GLY A 93 -16.43 11.18 32.38
CA GLY A 93 -15.52 11.40 33.51
C GLY A 93 -15.35 12.88 33.83
N PRO A 94 -14.85 13.23 35.03
CA PRO A 94 -14.76 14.62 35.47
C PRO A 94 -13.72 15.40 34.67
N ALA A 95 -14.08 16.62 34.30
CA ALA A 95 -13.31 17.55 33.49
C ALA A 95 -11.93 17.87 34.11
N GLY A 96 -10.90 17.22 33.60
CA GLY A 96 -9.50 17.59 33.81
C GLY A 96 -9.09 18.72 32.86
N ARG A 97 -8.71 19.85 33.45
CA ARG A 97 -8.30 21.09 32.78
C ARG A 97 -7.00 20.89 31.98
N ALA A 98 -7.12 20.56 30.69
CA ALA A 98 -6.02 20.67 29.74
C ALA A 98 -5.96 22.11 29.20
N ASP A 99 -4.76 22.71 29.23
CA ASP A 99 -4.50 24.05 28.74
C ASP A 99 -4.99 24.22 27.30
N ARG A 100 -6.00 25.06 27.13
CA ARG A 100 -6.41 25.58 25.83
C ARG A 100 -5.30 26.50 25.34
N VAL A 101 -4.37 25.95 24.55
CA VAL A 101 -3.38 26.74 23.83
C VAL A 101 -4.12 27.73 22.93
N ASN A 102 -3.85 29.01 23.17
CA ASN A 102 -4.46 30.17 22.53
C ASN A 102 -4.12 30.20 21.02
N PRO A 103 -5.09 30.31 20.09
CA PRO A 103 -4.80 30.41 18.67
C PRO A 103 -4.41 31.86 18.31
N ALA A 104 -3.17 32.23 18.59
CA ALA A 104 -2.62 33.49 18.10
C ALA A 104 -2.14 33.35 16.64
N SER A 105 -3.05 33.63 15.71
CA SER A 105 -2.86 34.48 14.51
C SER A 105 -1.56 34.38 13.68
N GLY A 106 -1.69 33.93 12.42
CA GLY A 106 -0.98 34.57 11.30
C GLY A 106 -0.19 33.70 10.31
N ARG A 107 -0.91 32.91 9.48
CA ARG A 107 -0.64 32.36 8.12
C ARG A 107 -1.18 30.92 8.10
N GLY A 108 -2.07 30.62 7.16
CA GLY A 108 -2.97 29.46 7.17
C GLY A 108 -2.35 28.20 7.77
N ALA A 109 -2.92 27.69 8.87
CA ALA A 109 -2.39 26.55 9.59
C ALA A 109 -2.13 25.40 8.61
N ARG A 110 -0.90 24.85 8.62
CA ARG A 110 -0.50 23.64 7.88
C ARG A 110 -1.15 22.40 8.50
N ASP A 111 -2.43 22.49 8.82
CA ASP A 111 -3.18 21.56 9.64
C ASP A 111 -4.43 21.08 8.89
N PRO A 112 -4.61 19.76 8.67
CA PRO A 112 -3.66 18.69 9.02
C PRO A 112 -2.42 18.68 8.11
N ALA A 113 -1.33 18.11 8.61
CA ALA A 113 -0.17 17.75 7.79
C ALA A 113 -0.14 16.23 7.56
N ILE A 114 0.22 15.82 6.35
CA ILE A 114 0.33 14.41 5.96
C ILE A 114 1.78 14.13 5.52
N ALA A 115 2.41 13.21 6.22
CA ALA A 115 3.70 12.63 5.88
C ALA A 115 3.49 11.36 5.04
N LEU A 116 3.87 11.41 3.77
CA LEU A 116 3.94 10.24 2.90
C LEU A 116 5.35 9.63 3.02
N PHE A 117 5.47 8.40 3.50
CA PHE A 117 6.74 7.71 3.65
C PHE A 117 7.02 6.81 2.44
N ALA A 118 8.22 6.96 1.87
CA ALA A 118 8.66 6.14 0.74
C ALA A 118 10.17 5.95 0.71
N LYS A 119 10.60 4.89 0.02
CA LYS A 119 11.99 4.73 -0.43
C LYS A 119 12.09 5.19 -1.88
N ALA A 120 13.24 5.74 -2.26
CA ALA A 120 13.52 6.10 -3.64
C ALA A 120 13.35 4.87 -4.56
N PRO A 121 12.56 4.95 -5.67
CA PRO A 121 12.30 3.82 -6.58
C PRO A 121 13.53 3.36 -7.37
N VAL A 122 14.46 2.71 -6.68
CA VAL A 122 15.75 2.22 -7.22
C VAL A 122 15.73 0.69 -7.26
N PRO A 123 16.03 0.06 -8.41
CA PRO A 123 16.13 -1.39 -8.51
C PRO A 123 16.99 -2.02 -7.41
N GLY A 124 16.48 -3.08 -6.79
CA GLY A 124 17.16 -3.80 -5.71
C GLY A 124 17.08 -3.13 -4.32
N ARG A 125 16.46 -1.96 -4.20
CA ARG A 125 16.28 -1.25 -2.91
C ARG A 125 14.84 -1.19 -2.42
N VAL A 126 13.88 -1.42 -3.29
CA VAL A 126 12.44 -1.33 -3.02
C VAL A 126 11.74 -2.59 -3.47
N LYS A 127 10.64 -2.94 -2.78
CA LYS A 127 9.76 -4.07 -3.14
C LYS A 127 10.52 -5.38 -3.42
N THR A 128 11.58 -5.64 -2.65
CA THR A 128 12.45 -6.81 -2.86
C THR A 128 11.73 -8.13 -2.58
N ARG A 129 10.67 -8.09 -1.75
CA ARG A 129 9.78 -9.23 -1.49
C ARG A 129 8.92 -9.64 -2.70
N LEU A 130 8.72 -8.74 -3.68
CA LEU A 130 8.07 -9.08 -4.96
C LEU A 130 9.01 -9.82 -5.93
N VAL A 131 10.29 -9.99 -5.57
CA VAL A 131 11.31 -10.63 -6.39
C VAL A 131 11.71 -11.96 -5.77
N PRO A 132 11.38 -13.12 -6.39
CA PRO A 132 10.58 -13.35 -7.61
C PRO A 132 9.05 -13.25 -7.37
N PRO A 133 8.21 -13.13 -8.43
CA PRO A 133 8.51 -13.31 -9.87
C PRO A 133 8.96 -12.04 -10.60
N LEU A 134 8.86 -10.86 -9.97
CA LEU A 134 9.30 -9.62 -10.62
C LEU A 134 10.83 -9.57 -10.73
N THR A 135 11.32 -8.80 -11.70
CA THR A 135 12.72 -8.35 -11.67
C THR A 135 12.88 -7.18 -10.70
N HIS A 136 14.13 -6.86 -10.32
CA HIS A 136 14.40 -5.66 -9.51
C HIS A 136 13.97 -4.37 -10.22
N GLU A 137 14.05 -4.34 -11.54
CA GLU A 137 13.56 -3.24 -12.38
C GLU A 137 12.04 -3.14 -12.31
N ASP A 138 11.32 -4.26 -12.44
CA ASP A 138 9.86 -4.27 -12.34
C ASP A 138 9.39 -3.83 -10.94
N ALA A 139 10.04 -4.32 -9.90
CA ALA A 139 9.76 -3.95 -8.50
C ALA A 139 9.95 -2.44 -8.26
N ALA A 140 10.99 -1.84 -8.84
CA ALA A 140 11.18 -0.39 -8.81
C ALA A 140 10.11 0.38 -9.61
N ARG A 141 9.65 -0.16 -10.75
CA ARG A 141 8.53 0.43 -11.49
C ARG A 141 7.22 0.37 -10.71
N VAL A 142 6.96 -0.70 -9.97
CA VAL A 142 5.81 -0.80 -9.07
C VAL A 142 5.87 0.27 -7.99
N ALA A 143 7.01 0.40 -7.28
CA ALA A 143 7.18 1.44 -6.27
C ALA A 143 6.98 2.87 -6.83
N ARG A 144 7.45 3.13 -8.06
CA ARG A 144 7.23 4.39 -8.76
C ARG A 144 5.75 4.60 -9.08
N ALA A 145 5.09 3.60 -9.66
CA ALA A 145 3.68 3.67 -9.99
C ALA A 145 2.84 3.94 -8.74
N SER A 146 3.16 3.33 -7.59
CA SER A 146 2.45 3.61 -6.34
C SER A 146 2.55 5.07 -5.88
N LEU A 147 3.72 5.69 -6.05
CA LEU A 147 3.91 7.11 -5.76
C LEU A 147 3.15 8.01 -6.75
N GLU A 148 3.17 7.66 -8.04
CA GLU A 148 2.43 8.34 -9.09
C GLU A 148 0.92 8.29 -8.84
N ASP A 149 0.38 7.12 -8.48
CA ASP A 149 -1.03 6.93 -8.15
C ASP A 149 -1.42 7.69 -6.88
N THR A 150 -0.58 7.64 -5.84
CA THR A 150 -0.80 8.43 -4.61
C THR A 150 -0.88 9.93 -4.92
N ALA A 151 0.08 10.44 -5.70
CA ALA A 151 0.11 11.84 -6.12
C ALA A 151 -1.08 12.23 -7.00
N ARG A 152 -1.57 11.31 -7.84
CA ARG A 152 -2.66 11.56 -8.78
C ARG A 152 -4.06 11.45 -8.16
N PHE A 153 -4.26 10.51 -7.25
CA PHE A 153 -5.60 10.15 -6.75
C PHE A 153 -5.82 10.52 -5.28
N ILE A 154 -4.80 10.38 -4.44
CA ILE A 154 -4.95 10.58 -2.99
C ILE A 154 -4.65 12.03 -2.59
N VAL A 155 -3.52 12.58 -3.04
CA VAL A 155 -3.11 13.95 -2.72
C VAL A 155 -4.19 15.00 -3.06
N PRO A 156 -4.76 15.05 -4.28
CA PRO A 156 -5.77 16.06 -4.62
C PRO A 156 -7.11 15.86 -3.91
N ALA A 157 -7.41 14.65 -3.41
CA ALA A 157 -8.65 14.37 -2.69
C ALA A 157 -8.65 14.94 -1.26
N ILE A 158 -7.49 15.29 -0.72
CA ILE A 158 -7.33 15.64 0.69
C ILE A 158 -6.64 16.99 0.83
N ARG A 159 -7.37 17.96 1.37
CA ARG A 159 -6.83 19.29 1.68
C ARG A 159 -5.96 19.23 2.94
N ALA A 160 -4.66 19.00 2.73
CA ALA A 160 -3.65 18.94 3.79
C ALA A 160 -2.33 19.54 3.30
N HIS A 161 -1.41 19.78 4.24
CA HIS A 161 -0.01 20.02 3.89
C HIS A 161 0.73 18.68 3.69
N TRP A 162 1.07 18.37 2.45
CA TRP A 162 1.72 17.11 2.10
C TRP A 162 3.24 17.22 2.06
N THR A 163 3.90 16.27 2.72
CA THR A 163 5.35 16.10 2.66
C THR A 163 5.70 14.64 2.39
N LEU A 164 6.41 14.39 1.28
CA LEU A 164 7.06 13.13 0.98
C LEU A 164 8.36 13.02 1.77
N PHE A 165 8.38 12.16 2.79
CA PHE A 165 9.57 11.77 3.52
C PHE A 165 10.25 10.60 2.79
N LEU A 166 11.33 10.90 2.09
CA LEU A 166 12.02 9.98 1.19
C LEU A 166 13.28 9.39 1.85
N ASP A 167 13.42 8.06 1.80
CA ASP A 167 14.67 7.35 2.06
C ASP A 167 15.42 7.16 0.74
N GLY A 168 16.52 7.91 0.57
CA GLY A 168 17.29 8.03 -0.66
C GLY A 168 17.02 9.35 -1.41
N ASP A 169 17.57 9.46 -2.62
CA ASP A 169 17.50 10.68 -3.42
C ASP A 169 16.32 10.69 -4.38
N ALA A 170 15.65 11.84 -4.47
CA ALA A 170 14.63 12.08 -5.50
C ALA A 170 15.30 12.36 -6.85
N ASP A 171 15.00 11.52 -7.83
CA ASP A 171 15.38 11.76 -9.22
C ASP A 171 14.55 12.90 -9.86
N ARG A 172 14.94 13.32 -11.06
CA ARG A 172 14.26 14.42 -11.75
C ARG A 172 12.75 14.15 -11.97
N PRO A 173 12.32 12.96 -12.44
CA PRO A 173 10.90 12.65 -12.53
C PRO A 173 10.13 12.75 -11.21
N LEU A 174 10.67 12.22 -10.10
CA LEU A 174 10.01 12.28 -8.80
C LEU A 174 9.90 13.71 -8.27
N ARG A 175 10.91 14.55 -8.49
CA ARG A 175 10.85 15.98 -8.15
C ARG A 175 9.76 16.71 -8.93
N ALA A 176 9.67 16.45 -10.24
CA ALA A 176 8.63 17.06 -11.08
C ALA A 176 7.22 16.62 -10.65
N LEU A 177 7.03 15.33 -10.35
CA LEU A 177 5.76 14.80 -9.83
C LEU A 177 5.36 15.47 -8.50
N ALA A 178 6.30 15.57 -7.56
CA ALA A 178 6.04 16.20 -6.27
C ALA A 178 5.69 17.69 -6.41
N GLU A 179 6.39 18.42 -7.29
CA GLU A 179 6.12 19.82 -7.59
C GLU A 179 4.72 20.00 -8.20
N GLU A 180 4.36 19.18 -9.20
CA GLU A 180 3.03 19.21 -9.83
C GLU A 180 1.90 18.91 -8.83
N ALA A 181 2.13 17.96 -7.92
CA ALA A 181 1.16 17.59 -6.88
C ALA A 181 1.13 18.56 -5.68
N GLY A 182 2.04 19.54 -5.61
CA GLY A 182 2.15 20.44 -4.46
C GLY A 182 2.68 19.76 -3.19
N VAL A 183 3.47 18.70 -3.34
CA VAL A 183 4.06 17.90 -2.26
C VAL A 183 5.50 18.36 -1.99
N THR A 184 5.82 18.65 -0.73
CA THR A 184 7.20 18.96 -0.33
C THR A 184 8.01 17.68 -0.19
N ILE A 185 9.28 17.65 -0.63
CA ILE A 185 10.16 16.49 -0.41
C ILE A 185 11.10 16.79 0.78
N SER A 186 11.21 15.84 1.71
CA SER A 186 12.11 15.90 2.86
C SER A 186 12.83 14.54 3.03
N PRO A 187 14.09 14.49 3.49
CA PRO A 187 14.74 13.22 3.79
C PRO A 187 14.12 12.57 5.04
N GLN A 188 14.06 11.23 5.06
CA GLN A 188 13.85 10.47 6.30
C GLN A 188 15.10 10.57 7.20
N ARG A 189 14.91 10.75 8.52
CA ARG A 189 15.99 10.85 9.50
C ARG A 189 15.73 9.95 10.70
N GLY A 190 16.61 8.99 10.95
CA GLY A 190 16.50 8.04 12.06
C GLY A 190 17.11 6.69 11.69
N ALA A 191 17.58 5.94 12.69
CA ALA A 191 18.20 4.64 12.55
C ALA A 191 17.20 3.56 12.14
N ASP A 192 15.98 3.62 12.67
CA ASP A 192 14.88 2.72 12.36
C ASP A 192 13.60 3.46 11.92
N LEU A 193 12.55 2.71 11.58
CA LEU A 193 11.29 3.28 11.12
C LEU A 193 10.59 4.13 12.20
N GLY A 194 10.70 3.75 13.47
CA GLY A 194 10.09 4.48 14.59
C GLY A 194 10.77 5.84 14.78
N GLU A 195 12.10 5.88 14.76
CA GLU A 195 12.84 7.13 14.81
C GLU A 195 12.55 8.04 13.62
N ARG A 196 12.42 7.47 12.41
CA ARG A 196 12.09 8.21 11.19
C ARG A 196 10.69 8.81 11.23
N LEU A 197 9.70 8.03 11.68
CA LEU A 197 8.35 8.52 11.94
C LEU A 197 8.38 9.65 12.98
N ALA A 198 8.97 9.41 14.14
CA ALA A 198 9.06 10.39 15.22
C ALA A 198 9.72 11.70 14.76
N ALA A 199 10.78 11.64 13.94
CA ALA A 199 11.41 12.82 13.36
C ALA A 199 10.46 13.58 12.42
N ALA A 200 9.73 12.89 11.54
CA ALA A 200 8.76 13.51 10.64
C ALA A 200 7.60 14.18 11.41
N PHE A 201 7.09 13.52 12.45
CA PHE A 201 6.07 14.09 13.35
C PHE A 201 6.57 15.39 13.99
N ARG A 202 7.79 15.39 14.55
CA ARG A 202 8.41 16.59 15.15
C ARG A 202 8.63 17.69 14.12
N ASP A 203 9.10 17.37 12.91
CA ASP A 203 9.35 18.35 11.85
C ASP A 203 8.06 19.05 11.40
N LEU A 204 6.98 18.28 11.19
CA LEU A 204 5.69 18.84 10.76
C LEU A 204 5.02 19.65 11.87
N ARG A 205 5.12 19.22 13.13
CA ARG A 205 4.64 20.03 14.26
C ARG A 205 5.45 21.30 14.46
N GLY A 206 6.78 21.24 14.27
CA GLY A 206 7.64 22.42 14.24
C GLY A 206 7.26 23.44 13.15
N GLN A 207 6.54 23.01 12.11
CA GLN A 207 5.97 23.87 11.06
C GLN A 207 4.53 24.35 11.37
N GLY A 208 4.01 24.05 12.56
CA GLY A 208 2.70 24.51 13.04
C GLY A 208 1.53 23.56 12.77
N ALA A 209 1.79 22.31 12.34
CA ALA A 209 0.74 21.29 12.25
C ALA A 209 0.33 20.82 13.66
N ARG A 210 -0.98 20.68 13.92
CA ARG A 210 -1.49 20.16 15.20
C ARG A 210 -1.82 18.68 15.09
N ARG A 211 -2.37 18.29 13.95
CA ARG A 211 -2.71 16.92 13.57
C ARG A 211 -1.74 16.52 12.46
N VAL A 212 -0.91 15.52 12.76
CA VAL A 212 0.03 14.95 11.80
C VAL A 212 -0.40 13.51 11.54
N ILE A 213 -0.43 13.12 10.27
CA ILE A 213 -0.74 11.76 9.83
C ILE A 213 0.43 11.26 9.01
N ALA A 214 0.92 10.07 9.29
CA ALA A 214 1.89 9.36 8.49
C ALA A 214 1.22 8.18 7.77
N ILE A 215 1.46 8.06 6.48
CA ILE A 215 1.03 6.94 5.64
C ILE A 215 2.21 6.37 4.86
N GLY A 216 2.17 5.07 4.57
CA GLY A 216 3.10 4.43 3.64
C GLY A 216 2.74 4.68 2.17
N SER A 217 3.71 4.54 1.27
CA SER A 217 3.50 4.55 -0.19
C SER A 217 3.11 3.17 -0.74
N ASP A 218 3.02 2.16 0.14
CA ASP A 218 2.83 0.77 -0.24
C ASP A 218 1.35 0.39 -0.44
N ALA A 219 0.42 1.30 -0.13
CA ALA A 219 -1.02 1.12 -0.33
C ALA A 219 -1.57 2.11 -1.38
N PRO A 220 -1.21 1.98 -2.68
CA PRO A 220 -1.65 2.92 -3.72
C PRO A 220 -3.16 2.90 -3.98
N THR A 221 -3.84 1.83 -3.56
CA THR A 221 -5.30 1.70 -3.63
C THR A 221 -6.01 2.25 -2.40
N LEU A 222 -5.29 2.79 -1.41
CA LEU A 222 -5.87 3.31 -0.18
C LEU A 222 -6.94 4.34 -0.50
N ASP A 223 -8.15 4.06 -0.06
CA ASP A 223 -9.28 4.97 -0.20
C ASP A 223 -9.00 6.26 0.59
N PRO A 224 -9.00 7.45 -0.06
CA PRO A 224 -8.84 8.73 0.63
C PRO A 224 -9.79 8.93 1.81
N GLU A 225 -10.96 8.27 1.81
CA GLU A 225 -11.89 8.28 2.95
C GLU A 225 -11.26 7.78 4.25
N ARG A 226 -10.30 6.83 4.20
CA ARG A 226 -9.62 6.36 5.42
C ARG A 226 -8.76 7.44 6.04
N ILE A 227 -8.10 8.25 5.22
CA ILE A 227 -7.29 9.37 5.69
C ILE A 227 -8.21 10.49 6.22
N LEU A 228 -9.35 10.75 5.56
CA LEU A 228 -10.34 11.70 6.04
C LEU A 228 -10.93 11.27 7.40
N GLU A 229 -11.25 9.98 7.57
CA GLU A 229 -11.68 9.41 8.85
C GLU A 229 -10.62 9.62 9.94
N ALA A 230 -9.34 9.44 9.61
CA ALA A 230 -8.24 9.72 10.54
C ALA A 230 -8.19 11.21 10.94
N ILE A 231 -8.35 12.12 9.98
CA ILE A 231 -8.37 13.58 10.23
C ILE A 231 -9.52 13.97 11.17
N GLU A 232 -10.71 13.41 10.93
CA GLU A 232 -11.88 13.62 11.77
C GLU A 232 -11.67 13.06 13.18
N ALA A 233 -11.17 11.82 13.28
CA ALA A 233 -10.87 11.17 14.55
C ALA A 233 -9.89 11.98 15.41
N LEU A 234 -8.82 12.52 14.80
CA LEU A 234 -7.84 13.35 15.49
C LEU A 234 -8.36 14.72 15.93
N SER A 235 -9.61 15.06 15.59
CA SER A 235 -10.26 16.25 16.13
C SER A 235 -10.83 16.02 17.54
N VAL A 236 -10.94 14.76 17.96
CA VAL A 236 -11.53 14.35 19.25
C VAL A 236 -10.72 13.28 19.99
N CYS A 237 -9.69 12.70 19.39
CA CYS A 237 -8.82 11.68 19.97
C CYS A 237 -7.34 12.05 19.80
N ASP A 238 -6.47 11.42 20.59
CA ASP A 238 -5.02 11.68 20.56
C ASP A 238 -4.31 10.95 19.42
N VAL A 239 -4.77 9.73 19.09
CA VAL A 239 -4.16 8.84 18.09
C VAL A 239 -5.22 8.25 17.16
N ALA A 240 -4.92 8.20 15.86
CA ALA A 240 -5.66 7.41 14.88
C ALA A 240 -4.74 6.33 14.30
N LEU A 241 -5.19 5.08 14.23
CA LEU A 241 -4.38 3.96 13.75
C LEU A 241 -5.17 3.13 12.73
N GLY A 242 -4.64 3.02 11.52
CA GLY A 242 -5.16 2.16 10.46
C GLY A 242 -4.32 0.89 10.35
N PRO A 243 -4.76 -0.25 10.92
CA PRO A 243 -3.98 -1.48 10.93
C PRO A 243 -3.93 -2.15 9.55
N THR A 244 -2.88 -2.91 9.30
CA THR A 244 -2.81 -3.88 8.18
C THR A 244 -3.14 -5.29 8.69
N GLU A 245 -3.48 -6.21 7.78
CA GLU A 245 -3.86 -7.57 8.15
C GLU A 245 -2.69 -8.39 8.71
N ASP A 246 -1.46 -8.05 8.32
CA ASP A 246 -0.22 -8.66 8.78
C ASP A 246 0.23 -8.19 10.19
N GLY A 247 -0.49 -7.24 10.78
CA GLY A 247 -0.21 -6.68 12.11
C GLY A 247 0.71 -5.45 12.14
N GLY A 248 1.06 -4.92 10.96
CA GLY A 248 1.54 -3.56 10.77
C GLY A 248 0.43 -2.51 10.82
N TYR A 249 0.70 -1.35 10.22
CA TYR A 249 -0.31 -0.32 9.97
C TYR A 249 0.04 0.52 8.76
N TYR A 250 -0.96 0.84 7.95
CA TYR A 250 -0.82 1.69 6.76
C TYR A 250 -0.90 3.17 7.12
N LEU A 251 -1.48 3.49 8.28
CA LEU A 251 -1.70 4.86 8.76
C LEU A 251 -1.49 4.93 10.27
N ILE A 252 -0.73 5.94 10.71
CA ILE A 252 -0.75 6.42 12.08
C ILE A 252 -0.87 7.93 12.10
N GLY A 253 -1.76 8.46 12.92
CA GLY A 253 -1.94 9.90 13.11
C GLY A 253 -1.94 10.26 14.58
N MET A 254 -1.47 11.46 14.90
CA MET A 254 -1.40 11.98 16.26
C MET A 254 -1.83 13.45 16.31
N SER A 255 -2.58 13.80 17.35
CA SER A 255 -2.90 15.18 17.70
C SER A 255 -2.11 15.57 18.95
N GLY A 256 -0.90 16.10 18.76
CA GLY A 256 0.02 16.46 19.85
C GLY A 256 1.36 15.71 19.81
N ASP A 257 2.13 15.84 20.89
CA ASP A 257 3.47 15.29 21.07
C ASP A 257 3.39 13.88 21.71
N HIS A 258 3.02 12.89 20.89
CA HIS A 258 2.81 11.51 21.33
C HIS A 258 3.74 10.49 20.64
N GLU A 259 4.78 10.94 19.95
CA GLU A 259 5.70 10.10 19.18
C GLU A 259 6.40 9.02 20.01
N SER A 260 6.50 9.18 21.34
CA SER A 260 7.10 8.18 22.23
C SER A 260 6.35 6.84 22.28
N ILE A 261 5.16 6.73 21.67
CA ILE A 261 4.50 5.42 21.44
C ILE A 261 5.17 4.61 20.32
N LEU A 262 6.06 5.23 19.54
CA LEU A 262 6.81 4.61 18.44
C LEU A 262 8.18 4.06 18.86
N ASP A 263 8.64 4.39 20.07
CA ASP A 263 9.95 3.97 20.59
C ASP A 263 9.99 2.44 20.71
N GLU A 264 11.03 1.76 20.19
CA GLU A 264 11.19 0.30 20.31
C GLU A 264 9.98 -0.52 19.82
N ILE A 265 9.34 -0.12 18.73
CA ILE A 265 8.31 -0.94 18.07
C ILE A 265 9.01 -2.09 17.32
N PRO A 266 8.53 -3.34 17.43
CA PRO A 266 9.11 -4.48 16.71
C PRO A 266 8.64 -4.47 15.23
N TRP A 267 9.18 -3.56 14.43
CA TRP A 267 8.82 -3.41 13.02
C TRP A 267 9.06 -4.72 12.23
N GLY A 268 8.10 -5.09 11.38
CA GLY A 268 8.17 -6.32 10.56
C GLY A 268 7.89 -7.63 11.31
N SER A 269 7.47 -7.59 12.58
CA SER A 269 7.16 -8.77 13.41
C SER A 269 5.67 -9.16 13.43
N GLY A 270 4.80 -8.40 12.76
CA GLY A 270 3.34 -8.51 12.87
C GLY A 270 2.76 -8.08 14.23
N ALA A 271 3.59 -7.57 15.15
CA ALA A 271 3.14 -7.06 16.44
C ALA A 271 3.09 -5.52 16.51
N ALA A 272 3.46 -4.81 15.44
CA ALA A 272 3.67 -3.37 15.48
C ALA A 272 2.41 -2.61 15.92
N ALA A 273 1.24 -2.88 15.32
CA ALA A 273 -0.01 -2.24 15.72
C ALA A 273 -0.38 -2.57 17.18
N ALA A 274 -0.24 -3.84 17.58
CA ALA A 274 -0.58 -4.27 18.94
C ALA A 274 0.30 -3.57 19.99
N THR A 275 1.61 -3.50 19.76
CA THR A 275 2.57 -2.83 20.64
C THR A 275 2.31 -1.31 20.68
N THR A 276 2.02 -0.67 19.54
CA THR A 276 1.66 0.76 19.53
C THR A 276 0.39 1.03 20.35
N LEU A 277 -0.64 0.20 20.23
CA LEU A 277 -1.88 0.33 21.01
C LEU A 277 -1.64 0.12 22.51
N GLU A 278 -0.83 -0.85 22.90
CA GLU A 278 -0.47 -1.09 24.29
C GLU A 278 0.25 0.13 24.88
N ARG A 279 1.22 0.72 24.15
CA ARG A 279 1.94 1.91 24.60
C ARG A 279 1.06 3.15 24.68
N ALA A 280 0.12 3.32 23.75
CA ALA A 280 -0.86 4.40 23.80
C ALA A 280 -1.76 4.27 25.03
N ARG A 281 -2.25 3.06 25.32
CA ARG A 281 -3.05 2.77 26.53
C ARG A 281 -2.27 3.01 27.82
N ALA A 282 -1.00 2.62 27.88
CA ALA A 282 -0.14 2.86 29.04
C ALA A 282 0.06 4.35 29.34
N ARG A 283 -0.14 5.22 28.34
CA ARG A 283 -0.09 6.69 28.44
C ARG A 283 -1.47 7.33 28.55
N SER A 284 -2.54 6.54 28.69
CA SER A 284 -3.92 7.01 28.76
C SER A 284 -4.36 7.83 27.54
N LEU A 285 -3.80 7.54 26.36
CA LEU A 285 -4.18 8.21 25.11
C LEU A 285 -5.48 7.62 24.54
N GLU A 286 -6.36 8.48 24.06
CA GLU A 286 -7.55 8.07 23.32
C GLU A 286 -7.17 7.67 21.89
N VAL A 287 -7.42 6.40 21.55
CA VAL A 287 -7.07 5.85 20.24
C VAL A 287 -8.33 5.52 19.44
N ARG A 288 -8.38 6.02 18.20
CA ARG A 288 -9.32 5.55 17.18
C ARG A 288 -8.64 4.50 16.30
N LEU A 289 -9.21 3.31 16.26
CA LEU A 289 -8.88 2.30 15.25
C LEU A 289 -9.76 2.49 14.01
N LEU A 290 -9.12 2.58 12.85
CA LEU A 290 -9.78 2.63 11.54
C LEU A 290 -9.99 1.20 11.00
N ALA A 291 -10.74 1.09 9.91
CA ALA A 291 -10.86 -0.17 9.19
C ALA A 291 -9.48 -0.64 8.68
N PRO A 292 -9.21 -1.97 8.72
CA PRO A 292 -7.97 -2.50 8.18
C PRO A 292 -7.90 -2.28 6.66
N TRP A 293 -6.67 -2.17 6.15
CA TRP A 293 -6.38 -2.09 4.71
C TRP A 293 -5.17 -2.98 4.40
N TYR A 294 -5.03 -3.37 3.13
CA TYR A 294 -3.90 -4.17 2.67
C TYR A 294 -2.83 -3.26 2.04
N ASP A 295 -1.57 -3.60 2.20
CA ASP A 295 -0.45 -3.02 1.48
C ASP A 295 0.04 -3.99 0.41
N LEU A 296 0.72 -3.46 -0.61
CA LEU A 296 1.30 -4.26 -1.67
C LEU A 296 2.76 -4.55 -1.33
N ASP A 297 3.05 -5.62 -0.58
CA ASP A 297 4.43 -5.92 -0.14
C ASP A 297 4.97 -7.26 -0.69
N ASP A 298 4.10 -8.23 -0.96
CA ASP A 298 4.47 -9.53 -1.53
C ASP A 298 3.52 -9.99 -2.65
N ALA A 299 3.76 -11.16 -3.23
CA ALA A 299 2.94 -11.67 -4.33
C ALA A 299 1.53 -12.10 -3.92
N ALA A 300 1.28 -12.28 -2.62
CA ALA A 300 -0.02 -12.69 -2.09
C ALA A 300 -0.92 -11.50 -1.73
N SER A 301 -0.33 -10.30 -1.62
CA SER A 301 -0.97 -9.05 -1.20
C SER A 301 -1.22 -8.07 -2.36
#